data_AF-A0A9R1QYE9-F1
#
_entry.id   AF-A0A9R1QYE9-F1
#
_cell.length_a   1.000
_cell.length_b   1.000
_cell.length_c   1.000
_cell.angle_alpha   90.00
_cell.angle_beta   90.00
_cell.angle_gamma   90.00
#
_symmetry.space_group_name_H-M   'P 1'
#
loop_
_entity.id
_entity.type
_entity.pdbx_description
1 polymer ?
#
loop_
_entity_poly.entity_id
_entity_poly.type
_entity_poly.pdbx_seq_one_letter_code
_entity_poly.pdbx_strand_id
1 'polypeptide(L)'
;MAVDLEYMNSDLAVLAAAYHGDCEEDAAKKPSGVVVATETDGGLVLLSVVVRGRSSYDWLRDKPHYFVYNASVPELKHIKQPGDEHPVNEHSFAIVRKPEPDCTYLLAAQADQFVYGNPCHLCLYHPGTDSWSKLLVNVDSVPYVLTTYKAIAIGGDSGLVAWVDLSHMITSCNVLDESPKLRFLRLPTEPQYGSGTPAVRDVSFLNGHIRFVELQHRDYGWKATIWSIKTGVFSKKAWRIHRELDSSDIPESSLPKLKVLREGVTAQPTLSTLDIGLPKRSLQDDCILYLLAKIDYRDRDHTAWVLAVDMKNKAVQRVAEFSPKRSIALSTGYDSSRVSKHFKVGPGGLYHHITQIDSALDDAITALHTLPWTDAIAAPTSITMYSCRTRRPPLDMDDAVATPITTRSCHNITLQLLLASHQLFMMAMASHHRRWHHTDSP
;
A
#
# COMPACT_ATOMS: atom_id res chain seq x y z
N MET A 1 26.65 3.41 -8.17
CA MET A 1 26.33 4.52 -7.24
C MET A 1 25.29 4.01 -6.24
N ALA A 2 25.64 3.00 -5.44
CA ALA A 2 24.69 2.10 -4.76
C ALA A 2 24.91 1.96 -3.23
N VAL A 3 25.77 2.78 -2.63
CA VAL A 3 26.33 2.49 -1.30
C VAL A 3 25.40 2.91 -0.14
N ASP A 4 24.47 3.86 -0.35
CA ASP A 4 23.61 4.36 0.75
C ASP A 4 22.22 3.71 0.84
N LEU A 5 21.76 3.03 -0.23
CA LEU A 5 20.46 2.34 -0.24
C LEU A 5 20.50 1.04 0.58
N GLU A 6 21.61 0.30 0.55
CA GLU A 6 21.71 -1.00 1.22
C GLU A 6 21.46 -0.93 2.73
N TYR A 7 21.81 0.18 3.38
CA TYR A 7 21.64 0.33 4.81
C TYR A 7 20.24 0.82 5.24
N MET A 8 19.53 1.60 4.43
CA MET A 8 18.11 1.91 4.72
C MET A 8 17.21 0.70 4.41
N ASN A 9 17.64 -0.17 3.50
CA ASN A 9 16.90 -1.35 3.06
C ASN A 9 16.82 -2.48 4.11
N SER A 10 17.53 -2.41 5.24
CA SER A 10 17.39 -3.43 6.30
C SER A 10 16.00 -3.41 6.98
N ASP A 11 15.26 -2.31 6.86
CA ASP A 11 13.92 -2.12 7.43
C ASP A 11 12.85 -1.65 6.42
N LEU A 12 13.28 -1.17 5.26
CA LEU A 12 12.41 -0.81 4.15
C LEU A 12 12.52 -1.88 3.07
N ALA A 13 11.40 -2.51 2.71
CA ALA A 13 11.33 -3.14 1.40
C ALA A 13 11.11 -2.01 0.38
N VAL A 14 12.19 -1.55 -0.27
CA VAL A 14 12.05 -0.79 -1.52
C VAL A 14 11.80 -1.79 -2.64
N LEU A 15 10.63 -2.41 -2.61
CA LEU A 15 10.16 -3.23 -3.71
C LEU A 15 9.31 -2.34 -4.58
N ALA A 16 9.91 -1.95 -5.70
CA ALA A 16 9.24 -1.21 -6.72
C ALA A 16 8.25 -2.15 -7.38
N ALA A 17 6.98 -1.82 -7.27
CA ALA A 17 6.57 -1.00 -8.37
C ALA A 17 5.38 -0.14 -7.94
N ALA A 18 5.26 0.98 -8.63
CA ALA A 18 4.09 1.81 -8.66
C ALA A 18 4.40 2.66 -9.88
N TYR A 19 3.64 2.48 -10.96
CA TYR A 19 3.62 3.44 -12.03
C TYR A 19 2.15 3.71 -12.36
N HIS A 20 1.65 4.86 -11.90
CA HIS A 20 0.44 5.46 -12.41
C HIS A 20 0.83 6.63 -13.31
N GLY A 21 1.03 6.31 -14.59
CA GLY A 21 0.92 7.19 -15.75
C GLY A 21 1.75 8.47 -15.75
N ASP A 22 2.77 8.49 -16.61
CA ASP A 22 2.96 9.62 -17.53
C ASP A 22 2.40 9.17 -18.87
N CYS A 23 1.82 10.12 -19.61
CA CYS A 23 1.26 10.07 -20.97
C CYS A 23 1.05 8.70 -21.63
N GLU A 24 -0.17 8.48 -22.15
CA GLU A 24 -0.67 7.27 -22.83
C GLU A 24 0.30 6.57 -23.82
N GLU A 25 1.32 7.25 -24.35
CA GLU A 25 2.28 6.69 -25.30
C GLU A 25 3.35 5.74 -24.71
N ASP A 26 3.79 5.90 -23.45
CA ASP A 26 4.88 5.07 -22.89
C ASP A 26 4.42 3.98 -21.91
N ALA A 27 3.18 4.08 -21.41
CA ALA A 27 2.60 3.12 -20.48
C ALA A 27 2.31 1.72 -21.09
N ALA A 28 2.49 1.58 -22.41
CA ALA A 28 2.29 0.32 -23.15
C ALA A 28 3.51 -0.63 -23.10
N LYS A 29 4.67 -0.21 -22.56
CA LYS A 29 5.93 -0.97 -22.69
C LYS A 29 6.41 -1.72 -21.44
N LYS A 30 5.92 -1.44 -20.23
CA LYS A 30 6.26 -2.21 -19.01
C LYS A 30 5.13 -2.15 -17.97
N PRO A 31 4.61 -3.30 -17.49
CA PRO A 31 3.62 -3.30 -16.41
C PRO A 31 4.28 -3.07 -15.05
N SER A 32 3.49 -2.53 -14.11
CA SER A 32 3.91 -2.12 -12.78
C SER A 32 3.39 -3.10 -11.72
N GLY A 33 4.31 -3.72 -10.97
CA GLY A 33 4.00 -4.35 -9.68
C GLY A 33 3.67 -3.31 -8.59
N VAL A 34 3.25 -3.72 -7.39
CA VAL A 34 3.08 -2.91 -6.17
C VAL A 34 3.17 -3.85 -4.98
N VAL A 35 3.94 -3.49 -3.94
CA VAL A 35 3.84 -4.21 -2.66
C VAL A 35 2.52 -3.86 -2.00
N VAL A 36 1.68 -4.85 -1.79
CA VAL A 36 0.38 -4.67 -1.13
C VAL A 36 0.37 -5.19 0.30
N ALA A 37 1.26 -6.13 0.64
CA ALA A 37 1.46 -6.58 2.01
C ALA A 37 2.87 -7.16 2.22
N THR A 38 3.37 -7.04 3.44
CA THR A 38 4.57 -7.76 3.87
C THR A 38 4.29 -8.50 5.17
N GLU A 39 4.96 -9.63 5.35
CA GLU A 39 4.89 -10.37 6.59
C GLU A 39 5.60 -9.61 7.71
N THR A 40 4.91 -9.43 8.83
CA THR A 40 5.41 -8.65 9.98
C THR A 40 6.75 -9.16 10.51
N ASP A 41 6.91 -10.49 10.62
CA ASP A 41 8.06 -11.13 11.28
C ASP A 41 8.79 -12.15 10.40
N GLY A 42 8.61 -12.11 9.08
CA GLY A 42 9.24 -13.07 8.18
C GLY A 42 9.58 -12.54 6.80
N GLY A 43 9.70 -13.47 5.86
CA GLY A 43 10.29 -13.26 4.54
C GLY A 43 9.28 -13.24 3.40
N LEU A 44 7.97 -13.22 3.69
CA LEU A 44 6.94 -13.21 2.65
C LEU A 44 6.56 -11.78 2.25
N VAL A 45 6.39 -11.56 0.94
CA VAL A 45 5.92 -10.30 0.36
C VAL A 45 4.82 -10.59 -0.65
N LEU A 46 3.70 -9.90 -0.56
CA LEU A 46 2.63 -9.93 -1.54
C LEU A 46 2.78 -8.76 -2.50
N LEU A 47 2.89 -9.08 -3.78
CA LEU A 47 3.00 -8.16 -4.90
C LEU A 47 1.68 -8.18 -5.69
N SER A 48 1.26 -7.04 -6.21
CA SER A 48 0.12 -6.86 -7.11
C SER A 48 0.63 -6.28 -8.42
N VAL A 49 0.25 -6.82 -9.58
CA VAL A 49 0.75 -6.42 -10.89
C VAL A 49 -0.42 -6.20 -11.83
N VAL A 50 -0.53 -5.00 -12.40
CA VAL A 50 -1.55 -4.74 -13.42
C VAL A 50 -0.95 -5.03 -14.80
N VAL A 51 -1.44 -6.10 -15.45
CA VAL A 51 -1.05 -6.44 -16.82
C VAL A 51 -2.03 -5.79 -17.77
N ARG A 52 -1.61 -4.71 -18.44
CA ARG A 52 -2.47 -4.00 -19.40
C ARG A 52 -2.73 -4.84 -20.64
N GLY A 53 -3.99 -4.94 -21.05
CA GLY A 53 -4.36 -5.43 -22.38
C GLY A 53 -3.81 -4.52 -23.49
N ARG A 54 -3.66 -5.04 -24.72
CA ARG A 54 -3.22 -4.25 -25.89
C ARG A 54 -4.23 -3.17 -26.36
N SER A 55 -5.43 -3.11 -25.77
CA SER A 55 -6.53 -2.25 -26.20
C SER A 55 -6.69 -1.03 -25.29
N SER A 56 -6.72 0.17 -25.87
CA SER A 56 -6.81 1.46 -25.17
C SER A 56 -8.14 1.71 -24.45
N TYR A 57 -9.13 0.82 -24.58
CA TYR A 57 -10.47 0.99 -24.00
C TYR A 57 -10.77 0.05 -22.82
N ASP A 58 -9.84 -0.82 -22.42
CA ASP A 58 -10.07 -1.89 -21.42
C ASP A 58 -9.40 -1.65 -20.05
N TRP A 59 -8.75 -0.51 -19.81
CA TRP A 59 -8.09 -0.20 -18.53
C TRP A 59 -9.01 -0.25 -17.30
N LEU A 60 -10.33 -0.16 -17.50
CA LEU A 60 -11.37 -0.32 -16.48
C LEU A 60 -11.61 -1.78 -16.05
N ARG A 61 -11.03 -2.76 -16.76
CA ARG A 61 -11.20 -4.21 -16.56
C ARG A 61 -9.92 -4.95 -16.20
N ASP A 62 -8.76 -4.30 -16.26
CA ASP A 62 -7.47 -4.91 -15.94
C ASP A 62 -7.41 -5.22 -14.43
N LYS A 63 -7.73 -6.47 -14.06
CA LYS A 63 -7.65 -6.92 -12.67
C LYS A 63 -6.18 -7.11 -12.28
N PRO A 64 -5.75 -6.65 -11.09
CA PRO A 64 -4.40 -6.88 -10.62
C PRO A 64 -4.14 -8.37 -10.47
N HIS A 65 -2.96 -8.81 -10.88
CA HIS A 65 -2.43 -10.13 -10.63
C HIS A 65 -1.58 -10.15 -9.37
N TYR A 66 -1.84 -11.08 -8.47
CA TYR A 66 -1.14 -11.14 -7.21
C TYR A 66 -0.07 -12.24 -7.20
N PHE A 67 1.06 -11.96 -6.56
CA PHE A 67 2.18 -12.89 -6.43
C PHE A 67 2.73 -12.86 -5.01
N VAL A 68 3.03 -14.02 -4.44
CA VAL A 68 3.74 -14.11 -3.17
C VAL A 68 5.20 -14.44 -3.46
N TYR A 69 6.08 -13.53 -3.06
CA TYR A 69 7.52 -13.78 -3.02
C TYR A 69 7.91 -14.33 -1.65
N ASN A 70 8.71 -15.41 -1.64
CA ASN A 70 9.26 -15.99 -0.42
C ASN A 70 10.77 -15.78 -0.37
N ALA A 71 11.28 -14.96 0.55
CA ALA A 71 12.72 -14.72 0.64
C ALA A 71 13.52 -15.92 1.20
N SER A 72 12.87 -16.88 1.86
CA SER A 72 13.55 -18.08 2.40
C SER A 72 13.86 -19.11 1.31
N VAL A 73 12.98 -19.18 0.32
CA VAL A 73 13.12 -19.97 -0.90
C VAL A 73 12.80 -18.99 -2.03
N PRO A 74 13.80 -18.28 -2.59
CA PRO A 74 13.64 -17.08 -3.43
C PRO A 74 12.85 -17.37 -4.72
N GLU A 75 11.55 -17.53 -4.54
CA GLU A 75 10.57 -18.01 -5.48
C GLU A 75 9.39 -17.03 -5.47
N LEU A 76 8.88 -16.77 -6.66
CA LEU A 76 7.70 -15.95 -6.89
C LEU A 76 6.56 -16.86 -7.32
N LYS A 77 5.53 -16.97 -6.49
CA LYS A 77 4.36 -17.81 -6.78
C LYS A 77 3.17 -16.94 -7.15
N HIS A 78 2.61 -17.15 -8.35
CA HIS A 78 1.34 -16.55 -8.75
C HIS A 78 0.21 -17.13 -7.87
N ILE A 79 -0.66 -16.26 -7.35
CA ILE A 79 -1.85 -16.73 -6.63
C ILE A 79 -3.06 -16.71 -7.56
N LYS A 80 -3.97 -17.67 -7.37
CA LYS A 80 -5.25 -17.65 -8.07
C LYS A 80 -5.97 -16.32 -7.84
N GLN A 81 -6.51 -15.76 -8.92
CA GLN A 81 -7.19 -14.46 -8.83
C GLN A 81 -8.43 -14.54 -7.93
N PRO A 82 -8.68 -13.51 -7.11
CA PRO A 82 -9.98 -13.35 -6.47
C PRO A 82 -11.03 -13.15 -7.56
N GLY A 83 -11.93 -14.14 -7.72
CA GLY A 83 -13.07 -14.06 -8.62
C GLY A 83 -14.10 -13.03 -8.12
N ASP A 84 -15.17 -12.81 -8.90
CA ASP A 84 -16.22 -11.85 -8.53
C ASP A 84 -16.94 -12.22 -7.21
N GLU A 85 -16.89 -13.49 -6.84
CA GLU A 85 -17.39 -13.94 -5.55
C GLU A 85 -16.55 -13.42 -4.38
N HIS A 86 -15.27 -13.09 -4.56
CA HIS A 86 -14.33 -12.73 -3.50
C HIS A 86 -13.75 -11.32 -3.75
N PRO A 87 -14.57 -10.25 -3.73
CA PRO A 87 -14.10 -8.90 -4.07
C PRO A 87 -13.16 -8.39 -2.97
N VAL A 88 -11.85 -8.41 -3.21
CA VAL A 88 -10.83 -7.98 -2.24
C VAL A 88 -10.57 -6.47 -2.32
N ASN A 89 -10.43 -5.82 -1.17
CA ASN A 89 -9.81 -4.49 -1.11
C ASN A 89 -8.28 -4.64 -1.19
N GLU A 90 -7.67 -4.05 -2.21
CA GLU A 90 -6.22 -4.16 -2.50
C GLU A 90 -5.30 -3.61 -1.40
N HIS A 91 -5.79 -2.71 -0.56
CA HIS A 91 -5.04 -2.15 0.57
C HIS A 91 -5.22 -2.94 1.87
N SER A 92 -6.04 -4.00 1.84
CA SER A 92 -6.49 -4.71 3.04
C SER A 92 -5.80 -6.06 3.26
N PHE A 93 -4.80 -6.38 2.44
CA PHE A 93 -4.07 -7.64 2.52
C PHE A 93 -3.16 -7.70 3.75
N ALA A 94 -3.22 -8.83 4.45
CA ALA A 94 -2.26 -9.22 5.46
C ALA A 94 -1.80 -10.66 5.22
N ILE A 95 -0.52 -10.92 5.46
CA ILE A 95 0.06 -12.27 5.43
C ILE A 95 0.08 -12.80 6.86
N VAL A 96 -0.60 -13.91 7.09
CA VAL A 96 -0.72 -14.57 8.40
C VAL A 96 0.01 -15.89 8.33
N ARG A 97 1.00 -16.13 9.20
CA ARG A 97 1.59 -17.45 9.32
C ARG A 97 0.64 -18.42 9.99
N LYS A 98 0.65 -19.64 9.49
CA LYS A 98 0.01 -20.78 10.15
C LYS A 98 1.09 -21.63 10.82
N PRO A 99 0.83 -22.19 12.00
CA PRO A 99 1.76 -23.08 12.69
C PRO A 99 1.85 -24.49 12.04
N GLU A 100 1.28 -24.69 10.84
CA GLU A 100 1.17 -26.00 10.19
C GLU A 100 2.41 -26.32 9.32
N PRO A 101 2.86 -27.59 9.26
CA PRO A 101 4.05 -27.99 8.51
C PRO A 101 3.93 -27.79 6.98
N ASP A 102 2.73 -28.00 6.43
CA ASP A 102 2.50 -28.10 4.97
C ASP A 102 1.86 -26.84 4.36
N CYS A 103 1.42 -25.90 5.20
CA CYS A 103 0.81 -24.64 4.79
C CYS A 103 1.39 -23.51 5.63
N THR A 104 2.42 -22.87 5.11
CA THR A 104 3.21 -21.90 5.90
C THR A 104 2.50 -20.56 6.14
N TYR A 105 1.49 -20.21 5.33
CA TYR A 105 0.80 -18.92 5.43
C TYR A 105 -0.64 -18.94 4.87
N LEU A 106 -1.36 -17.85 5.16
CA LEU A 106 -2.70 -17.50 4.68
C LEU A 106 -2.66 -16.03 4.28
N LEU A 107 -3.37 -15.64 3.22
CA LEU A 107 -3.62 -14.22 2.94
C LEU A 107 -5.02 -13.87 3.42
N ALA A 108 -5.13 -12.85 4.26
CA ALA A 108 -6.40 -12.33 4.72
C ALA A 108 -6.62 -10.93 4.13
N ALA A 109 -7.75 -10.73 3.48
CA ALA A 109 -8.17 -9.43 2.95
C ALA A 109 -9.59 -9.10 3.41
N GLN A 110 -9.84 -7.81 3.59
CA GLN A 110 -11.19 -7.30 3.72
C GLN A 110 -11.91 -7.42 2.37
N ALA A 111 -13.20 -7.77 2.40
CA ALA A 111 -14.04 -7.55 1.22
C ALA A 111 -14.12 -6.04 0.90
N ASP A 112 -14.41 -5.72 -0.37
CA ASP A 112 -14.43 -4.37 -0.97
C ASP A 112 -14.95 -3.28 0.00
N GLN A 113 -16.05 -3.54 0.71
CA GLN A 113 -16.56 -2.62 1.73
C GLN A 113 -16.98 -3.32 3.03
N PHE A 114 -16.57 -2.74 4.16
CA PHE A 114 -17.17 -2.98 5.47
C PHE A 114 -18.26 -1.93 5.70
N VAL A 115 -19.51 -2.29 5.38
CA VAL A 115 -20.68 -1.43 5.53
C VAL A 115 -21.57 -1.95 6.66
N TYR A 116 -21.94 -1.07 7.58
CA TYR A 116 -22.88 -1.37 8.65
C TYR A 116 -24.21 -1.90 8.11
N GLY A 117 -24.75 -2.97 8.70
CA GLY A 117 -26.06 -3.53 8.38
C GLY A 117 -26.10 -4.53 7.21
N ASN A 118 -24.98 -4.79 6.52
CA ASN A 118 -24.85 -5.86 5.55
C ASN A 118 -23.88 -6.94 6.04
N PRO A 119 -24.09 -8.23 5.70
CA PRO A 119 -23.14 -9.27 6.02
C PRO A 119 -21.80 -8.95 5.36
N CYS A 120 -20.82 -8.57 6.18
CA CYS A 120 -19.45 -8.34 5.75
C CYS A 120 -18.69 -9.67 5.79
N HIS A 121 -17.63 -9.77 5.02
CA HIS A 121 -16.78 -10.95 5.02
C HIS A 121 -15.32 -10.59 4.79
N LEU A 122 -14.46 -11.50 5.22
CA LEU A 122 -13.06 -11.53 4.85
C LEU A 122 -12.90 -12.53 3.70
N CYS A 123 -12.01 -12.20 2.78
CA CYS A 123 -11.54 -13.09 1.73
C CYS A 123 -10.23 -13.72 2.19
N LEU A 124 -10.21 -15.04 2.32
CA LEU A 124 -9.04 -15.79 2.75
C LEU A 124 -8.51 -16.62 1.59
N TYR A 125 -7.24 -16.46 1.25
CA TYR A 125 -6.57 -17.31 0.27
C TYR A 125 -5.76 -18.39 0.99
N HIS A 126 -5.94 -19.64 0.55
CA HIS A 126 -5.29 -20.83 1.09
C HIS A 126 -4.27 -21.37 0.08
N PRO A 127 -2.96 -21.23 0.34
CA PRO A 127 -1.92 -21.67 -0.59
C PRO A 127 -1.89 -23.17 -0.84
N GLY A 128 -2.30 -23.99 0.14
CA GLY A 128 -2.30 -25.46 0.03
C GLY A 128 -3.35 -26.01 -0.94
N THR A 129 -4.47 -25.30 -1.11
CA THR A 129 -5.56 -25.68 -2.03
C THR A 129 -5.68 -24.77 -3.23
N ASP A 130 -4.84 -23.73 -3.32
CA ASP A 130 -4.89 -22.67 -4.33
C ASP A 130 -6.33 -22.13 -4.53
N SER A 131 -6.97 -21.78 -3.41
CA SER A 131 -8.39 -21.40 -3.40
C SER A 131 -8.70 -20.27 -2.43
N TRP A 132 -9.80 -19.59 -2.72
CA TRP A 132 -10.36 -18.54 -1.89
C TRP A 132 -11.56 -19.07 -1.10
N SER A 133 -11.72 -18.57 0.12
CA SER A 133 -12.90 -18.79 0.94
C SER A 133 -13.38 -17.48 1.55
N LYS A 134 -14.66 -17.45 1.92
CA LYS A 134 -15.26 -16.34 2.68
C LYS A 134 -15.32 -16.69 4.16
N LEU A 135 -14.93 -15.75 4.99
CA LEU A 135 -15.14 -15.83 6.44
C LEU A 135 -16.05 -14.68 6.85
N LEU A 136 -17.26 -15.00 7.30
CA LEU A 136 -18.25 -13.99 7.69
C LEU A 136 -17.78 -13.25 8.95
N VAL A 137 -17.94 -11.93 8.94
CA VAL A 137 -17.64 -11.05 10.08
C VAL A 137 -18.82 -10.13 10.35
N ASN A 138 -19.11 -9.90 11.63
CA ASN A 138 -20.19 -8.99 12.01
C ASN A 138 -19.64 -7.61 12.41
N VAL A 139 -20.08 -6.56 11.71
CA VAL A 139 -19.68 -5.17 11.95
C VAL A 139 -20.76 -4.48 12.79
N ASP A 140 -20.90 -4.92 14.05
CA ASP A 140 -22.03 -4.54 14.92
C ASP A 140 -22.00 -3.10 15.48
N SER A 141 -21.04 -2.25 15.13
CA SER A 141 -20.75 -1.07 15.99
C SER A 141 -20.10 0.15 15.34
N VAL A 142 -20.12 0.27 14.00
CA VAL A 142 -19.48 1.42 13.32
C VAL A 142 -20.51 2.24 12.54
N PRO A 143 -20.70 3.55 12.86
CA PRO A 143 -21.70 4.39 12.21
C PRO A 143 -21.25 4.95 10.84
N TYR A 144 -20.11 4.50 10.30
CA TYR A 144 -19.53 4.96 9.05
C TYR A 144 -18.88 3.80 8.28
N VAL A 145 -18.73 3.98 6.97
CA VAL A 145 -17.98 3.06 6.10
C VAL A 145 -16.51 3.14 6.48
N LEU A 146 -15.89 1.98 6.73
CA LEU A 146 -14.47 1.90 7.04
C LEU A 146 -13.64 1.97 5.76
N THR A 147 -12.80 2.99 5.65
CA THR A 147 -11.81 3.10 4.56
C THR A 147 -10.49 2.50 5.03
N THR A 148 -10.24 1.26 4.66
CA THR A 148 -8.99 0.57 5.01
C THR A 148 -7.86 0.99 4.08
N TYR A 149 -6.78 1.50 4.67
CA TYR A 149 -5.56 1.93 3.97
C TYR A 149 -4.41 0.93 4.07
N LYS A 150 -4.44 0.05 5.07
CA LYS A 150 -3.43 -0.98 5.31
C LYS A 150 -4.00 -2.09 6.19
N ALA A 151 -3.49 -3.30 6.06
CA ALA A 151 -3.65 -4.35 7.05
C ALA A 151 -2.30 -4.87 7.56
N ILE A 152 -2.27 -5.34 8.81
CA ILE A 152 -1.06 -5.78 9.50
C ILE A 152 -1.40 -7.00 10.36
N ALA A 153 -0.60 -8.07 10.25
CA ALA A 153 -0.64 -9.17 11.20
C ALA A 153 0.01 -8.74 12.52
N ILE A 154 -0.75 -8.73 13.61
CA ILE A 154 -0.33 -8.24 14.94
C ILE A 154 -0.30 -9.34 16.01
N GLY A 155 -0.70 -10.57 15.65
CA GLY A 155 -0.75 -11.73 16.55
C GLY A 155 0.38 -12.74 16.36
N GLY A 156 1.30 -12.52 15.42
CA GLY A 156 2.20 -13.57 14.96
C GLY A 156 1.40 -14.79 14.50
N ASP A 157 1.72 -15.96 15.07
CA ASP A 157 1.06 -17.23 14.74
C ASP A 157 -0.35 -17.36 15.34
N SER A 158 -0.81 -16.38 16.13
CA SER A 158 -2.15 -16.39 16.73
C SER A 158 -3.25 -16.00 15.73
N GLY A 159 -2.92 -15.62 14.50
CA GLY A 159 -3.90 -15.24 13.48
C GLY A 159 -4.56 -13.86 13.65
N LEU A 160 -4.11 -13.03 14.58
CA LEU A 160 -4.70 -11.70 14.80
C LEU A 160 -4.26 -10.73 13.70
N VAL A 161 -5.23 -10.22 12.93
CA VAL A 161 -5.03 -9.23 11.86
C VAL A 161 -5.72 -7.93 12.23
N ALA A 162 -5.09 -6.81 11.91
CA ALA A 162 -5.62 -5.47 12.08
C ALA A 162 -5.73 -4.74 10.73
N TRP A 163 -6.92 -4.27 10.40
CA TRP A 163 -7.22 -3.37 9.28
C TRP A 163 -7.32 -1.93 9.79
N VAL A 164 -6.65 -1.02 9.11
CA VAL A 164 -6.40 0.34 9.57
C VAL A 164 -7.15 1.36 8.71
N ASP A 165 -8.12 2.04 9.32
CA ASP A 165 -8.64 3.32 8.83
C ASP A 165 -7.85 4.44 9.51
N LEU A 166 -6.95 5.08 8.75
CA LEU A 166 -6.08 6.15 9.21
C LEU A 166 -6.83 7.41 9.64
N SER A 167 -8.12 7.52 9.35
CA SER A 167 -8.96 8.63 9.77
C SER A 167 -9.45 8.41 11.20
N HIS A 168 -9.94 7.20 11.52
CA HIS A 168 -10.75 7.02 12.73
C HIS A 168 -10.32 5.86 13.63
N MET A 169 -9.93 4.71 13.07
CA MET A 169 -9.86 3.48 13.88
C MET A 169 -9.05 2.33 13.27
N ILE A 170 -8.71 1.39 14.14
CA ILE A 170 -8.12 0.09 13.83
C ILE A 170 -9.17 -0.98 14.17
N THR A 171 -9.50 -1.81 13.20
CA THR A 171 -10.42 -2.94 13.33
C THR A 171 -9.61 -4.23 13.30
N SER A 172 -9.85 -5.17 14.21
CA SER A 172 -9.06 -6.41 14.28
C SER A 172 -9.89 -7.62 14.67
N CYS A 173 -9.50 -8.80 14.19
CA CYS A 173 -10.00 -10.10 14.65
C CYS A 173 -8.97 -11.19 14.38
N ASN A 174 -9.15 -12.33 15.03
CA ASN A 174 -8.41 -13.53 14.70
C ASN A 174 -9.04 -14.18 13.47
N VAL A 175 -8.29 -14.26 12.37
CA VAL A 175 -8.79 -14.84 11.10
C VAL A 175 -8.74 -16.37 11.05
N LEU A 176 -8.15 -16.99 12.08
CA LEU A 176 -8.09 -18.44 12.24
C LEU A 176 -9.27 -18.98 13.08
N ASP A 177 -10.07 -18.09 13.69
CA ASP A 177 -11.27 -18.50 14.42
C ASP A 177 -12.40 -18.86 13.43
N GLU A 178 -13.17 -19.90 13.74
CA GLU A 178 -14.36 -20.29 12.94
C GLU A 178 -15.44 -19.19 12.91
N SER A 179 -15.53 -18.41 13.99
CA SER A 179 -16.46 -17.28 14.12
C SER A 179 -15.73 -16.05 14.67
N PRO A 180 -15.03 -15.30 13.81
CA PRO A 180 -14.19 -14.19 14.22
C PRO A 180 -15.03 -13.03 14.80
N LYS A 181 -14.60 -12.53 15.96
CA LYS A 181 -15.19 -11.34 16.58
C LYS A 181 -14.36 -10.10 16.28
N LEU A 182 -14.94 -9.13 15.57
CA LEU A 182 -14.32 -7.83 15.33
C LEU A 182 -14.17 -7.04 16.64
N ARG A 183 -13.00 -6.43 16.79
CA ARG A 183 -12.63 -5.50 17.86
C ARG A 183 -12.20 -4.19 17.26
N PHE A 184 -12.63 -3.11 17.90
CA PHE A 184 -12.48 -1.75 17.40
C PHE A 184 -11.65 -0.91 18.36
N LEU A 185 -10.59 -0.28 17.86
CA LEU A 185 -9.73 0.64 18.60
C LEU A 185 -9.72 1.99 17.88
N ARG A 186 -10.29 3.03 18.50
CA ARG A 186 -10.23 4.38 17.93
C ARG A 186 -8.81 4.94 17.99
N LEU A 187 -8.42 5.66 16.95
CA LEU A 187 -7.17 6.41 16.89
C LEU A 187 -7.17 7.56 17.92
N PRO A 188 -5.99 7.99 18.39
CA PRO A 188 -5.89 9.00 19.44
C PRO A 188 -6.34 10.39 18.98
N THR A 189 -6.12 10.74 17.71
CA THR A 189 -6.43 12.06 17.13
C THR A 189 -7.31 11.95 15.89
N GLU A 190 -8.15 12.94 15.67
CA GLU A 190 -8.93 13.10 14.42
C GLU A 190 -8.08 13.80 13.36
N PRO A 191 -8.26 13.48 12.06
CA PRO A 191 -7.40 14.01 11.00
C PRO A 191 -7.57 15.52 10.84
N GLN A 192 -6.46 16.21 10.61
CA GLN A 192 -6.45 17.66 10.42
C GLN A 192 -7.24 18.11 9.17
N TYR A 193 -7.25 17.29 8.11
CA TYR A 193 -7.80 17.65 6.79
C TYR A 193 -9.06 16.84 6.39
N GLY A 194 -9.89 16.47 7.36
CA GLY A 194 -11.19 15.80 7.12
C GLY A 194 -11.12 14.32 6.72
N SER A 195 -9.97 13.84 6.24
CA SER A 195 -9.67 12.42 6.04
C SER A 195 -8.24 12.09 6.48
N GLY A 196 -8.04 10.91 7.06
CA GLY A 196 -6.71 10.38 7.31
C GLY A 196 -6.13 9.83 6.01
N THR A 197 -4.87 10.14 5.74
CA THR A 197 -4.18 9.73 4.51
C THR A 197 -2.81 9.14 4.85
N PRO A 198 -2.33 8.14 4.07
CA PRO A 198 -0.96 7.63 4.19
C PRO A 198 0.12 8.69 4.07
N ALA A 199 -0.19 9.87 3.49
CA ALA A 199 0.76 10.96 3.37
C ALA A 199 1.19 11.56 4.71
N VAL A 200 0.33 11.50 5.73
CA VAL A 200 0.60 12.12 7.04
C VAL A 200 0.39 11.17 8.21
N ARG A 201 -0.19 10.00 8.00
CA ARG A 201 -0.49 9.04 9.07
C ARG A 201 -0.11 7.64 8.65
N ASP A 202 0.38 6.85 9.60
CA ASP A 202 0.66 5.44 9.39
C ASP A 202 0.50 4.67 10.71
N VAL A 203 0.31 3.36 10.60
CA VAL A 203 0.27 2.45 11.75
C VAL A 203 1.30 1.36 11.54
N SER A 204 2.05 1.06 12.60
CA SER A 204 3.00 -0.04 12.64
C SER A 204 2.78 -0.88 13.88
N PHE A 205 3.32 -2.10 13.86
CA PHE A 205 3.31 -3.00 14.98
C PHE A 205 4.73 -3.47 15.26
N LEU A 206 5.16 -3.32 16.52
CA LEU A 206 6.48 -3.76 16.97
C LEU A 206 6.42 -4.10 18.46
N ASN A 207 6.97 -5.26 18.84
CA ASN A 207 7.13 -5.69 20.24
C ASN A 207 5.81 -5.63 21.05
N GLY A 208 4.72 -6.17 20.49
CA GLY A 208 3.41 -6.23 21.17
C GLY A 208 2.71 -4.88 21.33
N HIS A 209 3.20 -3.83 20.67
CA HIS A 209 2.62 -2.50 20.70
C HIS A 209 2.20 -2.06 19.30
N ILE A 210 1.01 -1.49 19.24
CA ILE A 210 0.52 -0.78 18.06
C ILE A 210 0.96 0.67 18.19
N ARG A 211 1.48 1.20 17.08
CA ARG A 211 2.16 2.49 17.04
C ARG A 211 1.54 3.30 15.92
N PHE A 212 0.92 4.41 16.29
CA PHE A 212 0.29 5.33 15.36
C PHE A 212 1.18 6.56 15.23
N VAL A 213 1.61 6.87 14.01
CA VAL A 213 2.36 8.09 13.71
C VAL A 213 1.44 9.08 13.01
N GLU A 214 1.56 10.34 13.43
CA GLU A 214 0.91 11.47 12.79
C GLU A 214 1.94 12.57 12.51
N LEU A 215 1.98 13.02 11.26
CA LEU A 215 2.74 14.15 10.79
C LEU A 215 1.79 15.35 10.64
N GLN A 216 2.11 16.45 11.30
CA GLN A 216 1.37 17.70 11.22
C GLN A 216 2.23 18.71 10.48
N HIS A 217 1.77 19.15 9.31
CA HIS A 217 2.41 20.23 8.57
C HIS A 217 2.08 21.57 9.22
N ARG A 218 3.07 22.45 9.26
CA ARG A 218 2.96 23.79 9.81
C ARG A 218 3.34 24.79 8.74
N ASP A 219 3.25 26.07 9.09
CA ASP A 219 3.78 27.11 8.20
C ASP A 219 5.27 26.84 7.96
N TYR A 220 6.06 26.69 9.03
CA TYR A 220 7.49 26.39 8.89
C TYR A 220 7.78 24.98 9.41
N GLY A 221 7.96 24.04 8.48
CA GLY A 221 8.32 22.65 8.77
C GLY A 221 7.15 21.78 9.24
N TRP A 222 7.43 20.82 10.12
CA TRP A 222 6.50 19.76 10.48
C TRP A 222 6.73 19.25 11.90
N LYS A 223 5.69 18.66 12.50
CA LYS A 223 5.78 17.94 13.78
C LYS A 223 5.35 16.50 13.58
N ALA A 224 6.18 15.54 14.01
CA ALA A 224 5.83 14.14 14.07
C ALA A 224 5.51 13.72 15.50
N THR A 225 4.35 13.11 15.73
CA THR A 225 3.94 12.53 17.02
C THR A 225 3.69 11.04 16.84
N ILE A 226 4.34 10.22 17.66
CA ILE A 226 4.14 8.77 17.73
C ILE A 226 3.39 8.44 19.02
N TRP A 227 2.21 7.85 18.86
CA TRP A 227 1.41 7.28 19.92
C TRP A 227 1.67 5.77 20.05
N SER A 228 1.53 5.25 21.26
CA SER A 228 1.70 3.83 21.57
C SER A 228 0.55 3.31 22.42
N ILE A 229 0.15 2.08 22.13
CA ILE A 229 -0.79 1.30 22.92
C ILE A 229 -0.39 -0.17 22.87
N LYS A 230 -0.59 -0.88 23.97
CA LYS A 230 -0.34 -2.32 24.04
C LYS A 230 -1.44 -3.07 23.30
N THR A 231 -1.08 -4.09 22.52
CA THR A 231 -2.05 -4.97 21.85
C THR A 231 -3.00 -5.61 22.86
N GLY A 232 -4.26 -5.76 22.48
CA GLY A 232 -5.33 -6.27 23.36
C GLY A 232 -6.02 -5.18 24.19
N VAL A 233 -5.53 -3.95 24.19
CA VAL A 233 -6.19 -2.79 24.83
C VAL A 233 -7.00 -2.02 23.78
N PHE A 234 -8.31 -1.92 23.97
CA PHE A 234 -9.25 -1.34 23.00
C PHE A 234 -9.88 -0.02 23.50
N SER A 235 -9.08 0.86 24.11
CA SER A 235 -9.57 2.12 24.68
C SER A 235 -8.81 3.32 24.12
N LYS A 236 -9.54 4.30 23.55
CA LYS A 236 -8.95 5.56 23.05
C LYS A 236 -8.15 6.30 24.15
N LYS A 237 -8.57 6.19 25.41
CA LYS A 237 -7.91 6.84 26.55
C LYS A 237 -6.58 6.18 26.96
N ALA A 238 -6.32 4.96 26.48
CA ALA A 238 -5.11 4.21 26.83
C ALA A 238 -3.92 4.54 25.93
N TRP A 239 -4.13 5.24 24.81
CA TRP A 239 -3.04 5.76 24.00
C TRP A 239 -2.16 6.70 24.81
N ARG A 240 -0.84 6.53 24.66
CA ARG A 240 0.17 7.41 25.26
C ARG A 240 1.07 7.95 24.17
N ILE A 241 1.42 9.22 24.27
CA ILE A 241 2.48 9.79 23.44
C ILE A 241 3.77 9.04 23.83
N HIS A 242 4.34 8.34 22.86
CA HIS A 242 5.61 7.66 23.02
C HIS A 242 6.77 8.58 22.67
N ARG A 243 6.62 9.38 21.62
CA ARG A 243 7.64 10.29 21.15
C ARG A 243 7.04 11.43 20.34
N GLU A 244 7.67 12.60 20.40
CA GLU A 244 7.40 13.72 19.51
C GLU A 244 8.72 14.29 18.99
N LEU A 245 8.68 14.85 17.79
CA LEU A 245 9.78 15.59 17.19
C LEU A 245 9.22 16.75 16.38
N ASP A 246 9.78 17.93 16.62
CA ASP A 246 9.57 19.10 15.78
C ASP A 246 10.72 19.20 14.77
N SER A 247 10.45 19.57 13.52
CA SER A 247 11.52 19.75 12.54
C SER A 247 12.50 20.87 12.95
N SER A 248 12.04 21.87 13.70
CA SER A 248 12.89 22.96 14.22
C SER A 248 13.90 22.49 15.29
N ASP A 249 13.65 21.33 15.91
CA ASP A 249 14.58 20.71 16.85
C ASP A 249 15.75 20.00 16.16
N ILE A 250 15.69 19.82 14.84
CA ILE A 250 16.72 19.14 14.05
C ILE A 250 17.70 20.19 13.51
N PRO A 251 18.98 20.14 13.87
CA PRO A 251 19.96 21.07 13.34
C PRO A 251 20.08 20.93 11.81
N GLU A 252 20.09 22.05 11.08
CA GLU A 252 20.25 22.03 9.62
C GLU A 252 21.53 21.33 9.17
N SER A 253 22.60 21.43 9.98
CA SER A 253 23.87 20.74 9.74
C SER A 253 23.78 19.21 9.76
N SER A 254 22.71 18.65 10.33
CA SER A 254 22.48 17.20 10.31
C SER A 254 21.93 16.69 8.98
N LEU A 255 21.31 17.56 8.16
CA LEU A 255 20.84 17.19 6.84
C LEU A 255 22.04 17.13 5.87
N PRO A 256 22.37 15.96 5.31
CA PRO A 256 23.41 15.86 4.29
C PRO A 256 23.02 16.66 3.04
N LYS A 257 24.01 17.16 2.30
CA LYS A 257 23.77 17.87 1.04
C LYS A 257 22.98 16.98 0.09
N LEU A 258 21.83 17.48 -0.36
CA LEU A 258 20.96 16.78 -1.28
C LEU A 258 21.43 17.03 -2.71
N LYS A 259 21.59 15.95 -3.48
CA LYS A 259 21.92 16.02 -4.90
C LYS A 259 20.67 16.42 -5.68
N VAL A 260 20.57 17.69 -6.01
CA VAL A 260 19.47 18.23 -6.83
C VAL A 260 19.85 18.04 -8.31
N LEU A 261 19.15 17.16 -9.01
CA LEU A 261 19.40 16.87 -10.43
C LEU A 261 18.70 17.89 -11.34
N ARG A 262 19.12 19.17 -11.29
CA ARG A 262 18.63 20.20 -12.22
C ARG A 262 19.71 21.25 -12.54
N GLU A 263 19.83 21.63 -13.80
CA GLU A 263 20.65 22.77 -14.21
C GLU A 263 20.05 24.08 -13.66
N GLY A 264 20.88 24.91 -13.00
CA GLY A 264 20.52 26.27 -12.58
C GLY A 264 19.95 26.42 -11.16
N VAL A 265 19.70 25.34 -10.41
CA VAL A 265 19.29 25.43 -8.99
C VAL A 265 20.53 25.42 -8.10
N THR A 266 20.86 26.56 -7.50
CA THR A 266 22.05 26.72 -6.63
C THR A 266 21.73 26.64 -5.14
N ALA A 267 20.47 26.88 -4.74
CA ALA A 267 20.04 26.83 -3.35
C ALA A 267 19.82 25.39 -2.88
N GLN A 268 20.40 25.03 -1.73
CA GLN A 268 20.18 23.74 -1.09
C GLN A 268 18.85 23.75 -0.32
N PRO A 269 17.98 22.74 -0.51
CA PRO A 269 16.76 22.63 0.28
C PRO A 269 17.08 22.32 1.74
N THR A 270 16.27 22.87 2.65
CA THR A 270 16.29 22.59 4.09
C THR A 270 15.06 21.77 4.49
N LEU A 271 15.04 21.23 5.71
CA LEU A 271 13.89 20.49 6.24
C LEU A 271 12.59 21.31 6.31
N SER A 272 12.69 22.64 6.39
CA SER A 272 11.52 23.53 6.39
C SER A 272 10.99 23.84 4.99
N THR A 273 11.83 23.73 3.96
CA THR A 273 11.43 23.95 2.56
C THR A 273 10.99 22.68 1.84
N LEU A 274 11.33 21.50 2.38
CA LEU A 274 10.95 20.22 1.79
C LEU A 274 9.50 19.89 2.11
N ASP A 275 8.79 19.38 1.11
CA ASP A 275 7.52 18.70 1.27
C ASP A 275 7.79 17.30 1.86
N ILE A 276 7.34 17.09 3.09
CA ILE A 276 7.61 15.88 3.87
C ILE A 276 6.32 15.07 4.05
N GLY A 277 6.38 13.76 3.85
CA GLY A 277 5.24 12.89 4.10
C GLY A 277 5.60 11.41 4.10
N LEU A 278 4.59 10.57 3.92
CA LEU A 278 4.67 9.12 3.97
C LEU A 278 5.46 8.61 5.18
N PRO A 279 5.04 8.93 6.42
CA PRO A 279 5.79 8.54 7.60
C PRO A 279 5.76 7.02 7.75
N LYS A 280 6.94 6.40 7.85
CA LYS A 280 7.08 4.96 8.06
C LYS A 280 8.05 4.69 9.18
N ARG A 281 7.64 3.89 10.14
CA ARG A 281 8.48 3.58 11.28
C ARG A 281 9.46 2.45 10.95
N SER A 282 10.68 2.52 11.48
CA SER A 282 11.57 1.35 11.48
C SER A 282 10.96 0.20 12.30
N LEU A 283 11.14 -1.02 11.81
CA LEU A 283 10.75 -2.27 12.47
C LEU A 283 11.92 -2.89 13.27
N GLN A 284 13.03 -2.17 13.42
CA GLN A 284 14.20 -2.56 14.22
C GLN A 284 14.49 -1.54 15.32
N ASP A 285 14.54 -0.26 14.98
CA ASP A 285 14.81 0.82 15.92
C ASP A 285 13.56 1.68 16.11
N ASP A 286 12.99 1.59 17.31
CA ASP A 286 11.79 2.31 17.72
C ASP A 286 11.93 3.85 17.65
N CYS A 287 13.15 4.37 17.50
CA CYS A 287 13.46 5.79 17.43
C CYS A 287 13.61 6.34 16.00
N ILE A 288 13.70 5.47 14.99
CA ILE A 288 13.89 5.89 13.59
C ILE A 288 12.55 6.02 12.87
N LEU A 289 12.33 7.19 12.28
CA LEU A 289 11.21 7.51 11.42
C LEU A 289 11.73 7.79 10.01
N TYR A 290 11.26 7.01 9.04
CA TYR A 290 11.49 7.25 7.63
C TYR A 290 10.43 8.22 7.09
N LEU A 291 10.87 9.19 6.30
CA LEU A 291 10.02 10.23 5.72
C LEU A 291 10.35 10.40 4.24
N LEU A 292 9.35 10.40 3.38
CA LEU A 292 9.50 10.82 1.99
C LEU A 292 9.65 12.34 1.95
N ALA A 293 10.65 12.82 1.21
CA ALA A 293 10.94 14.23 1.04
C ALA A 293 11.01 14.59 -0.44
N LYS A 294 10.37 15.71 -0.80
CA LYS A 294 10.38 16.28 -2.15
C LYS A 294 10.57 17.79 -2.08
N ILE A 295 11.11 18.39 -3.15
CA ILE A 295 11.14 19.86 -3.30
C ILE A 295 9.73 20.39 -3.56
N ASP A 296 8.99 19.72 -4.45
CA ASP A 296 7.58 19.96 -4.71
C ASP A 296 6.90 18.60 -4.83
N TYR A 297 5.94 18.30 -3.96
CA TYR A 297 5.25 17.02 -3.99
C TYR A 297 4.42 16.79 -5.26
N ARG A 298 4.03 17.87 -5.96
CA ARG A 298 3.22 17.81 -7.19
C ARG A 298 4.08 17.42 -8.39
N ASP A 299 5.38 17.67 -8.30
CA ASP A 299 6.33 17.34 -9.34
C ASP A 299 6.68 15.84 -9.29
N ARG A 300 6.66 15.21 -10.47
CA ARG A 300 6.95 13.79 -10.66
C ARG A 300 8.34 13.53 -11.23
N ASP A 301 9.03 14.58 -11.66
CA ASP A 301 10.34 14.55 -12.31
C ASP A 301 11.46 14.99 -11.37
N HIS A 302 11.16 15.82 -10.37
CA HIS A 302 12.14 16.24 -9.36
C HIS A 302 12.60 15.08 -8.48
N THR A 303 13.91 14.99 -8.20
CA THR A 303 14.49 14.01 -7.28
C THR A 303 13.73 13.99 -5.95
N ALA A 304 13.33 12.80 -5.51
CA ALA A 304 12.77 12.57 -4.18
C ALA A 304 13.84 11.92 -3.29
N TRP A 305 13.65 11.99 -1.98
CA TRP A 305 14.52 11.34 -1.01
C TRP A 305 13.71 10.64 0.06
N VAL A 306 14.28 9.58 0.64
CA VAL A 306 13.82 9.05 1.92
C VAL A 306 14.83 9.49 2.99
N LEU A 307 14.33 10.16 4.02
CA LEU A 307 15.12 10.62 5.17
C LEU A 307 14.92 9.64 6.32
N ALA A 308 16.01 9.12 6.88
CA ALA A 308 15.97 8.40 8.16
C ALA A 308 16.21 9.39 9.30
N VAL A 309 15.15 9.74 10.01
CA VAL A 309 15.19 10.71 11.11
C VAL A 309 15.25 9.97 12.44
N ASP A 310 16.31 10.20 13.19
CA ASP A 310 16.44 9.74 14.56
C ASP A 310 15.75 10.72 15.50
N MET A 311 14.57 10.32 15.95
CA MET A 311 13.76 11.14 16.82
C MET A 311 14.25 11.16 18.28
N LYS A 312 15.27 10.36 18.64
CA LYS A 312 15.93 10.41 19.95
C LYS A 312 17.06 11.40 19.98
N ASN A 313 17.92 11.36 18.97
CA ASN A 313 19.06 12.26 18.86
C ASN A 313 18.73 13.53 18.07
N LYS A 314 17.49 13.66 17.57
CA LYS A 314 16.98 14.83 16.84
C LYS A 314 17.85 15.19 15.64
N ALA A 315 18.16 14.18 14.82
CA ALA A 315 19.08 14.32 13.69
C ALA A 315 18.60 13.50 12.49
N VAL A 316 18.89 13.98 11.29
CA VAL A 316 18.83 13.15 10.08
C VAL A 316 20.05 12.23 10.10
N GLN A 317 19.85 10.93 10.27
CA GLN A 317 20.96 9.98 10.28
C GLN A 317 21.43 9.67 8.86
N ARG A 318 20.49 9.53 7.93
CA ARG A 318 20.75 9.08 6.56
C ARG A 318 19.76 9.66 5.59
N VAL A 319 20.18 9.70 4.33
CA VAL A 319 19.35 10.06 3.19
C VAL A 319 19.65 9.09 2.06
N ALA A 320 18.60 8.59 1.40
CA ALA A 320 18.75 7.93 0.11
C ALA A 320 17.92 8.65 -0.94
N GLU A 321 18.48 8.72 -2.15
CA GLU A 321 17.73 9.10 -3.33
C GLU A 321 16.61 8.10 -3.58
N PHE A 322 15.43 8.63 -3.89
CA PHE A 322 14.23 7.88 -4.20
C PHE A 322 13.73 8.32 -5.58
N SER A 323 13.39 7.36 -6.43
CA SER A 323 12.90 7.65 -7.77
C SER A 323 11.55 8.35 -7.67
N PRO A 324 11.40 9.59 -8.17
CA PRO A 324 10.15 10.34 -7.99
C PRO A 324 8.97 9.70 -8.74
N LYS A 325 9.27 9.06 -9.87
CA LYS A 325 8.35 8.21 -10.64
C LYS A 325 7.71 7.07 -9.84
N ARG A 326 8.30 6.66 -8.71
CA ARG A 326 7.77 5.61 -7.82
C ARG A 326 6.82 6.15 -6.76
N SER A 327 6.60 7.47 -6.70
CA SER A 327 5.76 8.11 -5.68
C SER A 327 4.73 9.05 -6.30
N ILE A 328 3.46 8.82 -5.97
CA ILE A 328 2.39 9.77 -6.27
C ILE A 328 2.26 10.70 -5.08
N ALA A 329 2.49 12.00 -5.30
CA ALA A 329 2.50 13.01 -4.25
C ALA A 329 3.38 12.58 -3.06
N LEU A 330 2.79 12.53 -1.87
CA LEU A 330 3.41 12.04 -0.63
C LEU A 330 2.70 10.80 -0.07
N SER A 331 1.77 10.18 -0.79
CA SER A 331 0.91 9.12 -0.23
C SER A 331 1.29 7.69 -0.62
N THR A 332 2.24 7.53 -1.55
CA THR A 332 2.67 6.23 -2.06
C THR A 332 4.17 6.26 -2.37
N GLY A 333 4.87 5.14 -2.17
CA GLY A 333 6.27 5.04 -2.54
C GLY A 333 6.98 3.81 -1.98
N TYR A 334 6.91 3.61 -0.68
CA TYR A 334 7.60 2.51 0.02
C TYR A 334 6.82 2.07 1.26
N ASP A 335 7.15 0.88 1.77
CA ASP A 335 6.62 0.39 3.04
C ASP A 335 7.70 -0.28 3.89
N SER A 336 7.47 -0.30 5.20
CA SER A 336 8.38 -0.97 6.14
C SER A 336 8.23 -2.49 6.04
N SER A 337 9.36 -3.20 6.04
CA SER A 337 9.40 -4.66 5.99
C SER A 337 10.67 -5.22 6.60
N ARG A 338 10.58 -6.43 7.16
CA ARG A 338 11.74 -7.18 7.68
C ARG A 338 12.27 -8.20 6.68
N VAL A 339 11.70 -8.26 5.46
CA VAL A 339 12.06 -9.24 4.42
C VAL A 339 13.56 -9.22 4.11
N SER A 340 14.21 -8.06 4.20
CA SER A 340 15.63 -7.91 3.88
C SER A 340 16.56 -8.70 4.79
N LYS A 341 16.12 -9.07 6.01
CA LYS A 341 16.87 -9.97 6.91
C LYS A 341 17.02 -11.38 6.36
N HIS A 342 16.16 -11.77 5.42
CA HIS A 342 16.18 -13.08 4.80
C HIS A 342 17.09 -13.12 3.55
N PHE A 343 17.53 -11.97 3.06
CA PHE A 343 18.48 -11.90 1.95
C PHE A 343 19.91 -12.17 2.42
N LYS A 344 20.58 -13.14 1.78
CA LYS A 344 22.00 -13.40 2.02
C LYS A 344 22.84 -12.32 1.34
N VAL A 345 23.54 -11.49 2.10
CA VAL A 345 24.41 -10.44 1.55
C VAL A 345 25.56 -11.08 0.78
N GLY A 346 25.52 -11.01 -0.56
CA GLY A 346 26.60 -11.46 -1.45
C GLY A 346 27.51 -10.30 -1.90
N PRO A 347 28.44 -10.52 -2.84
CA PRO A 347 29.36 -9.49 -3.35
C PRO A 347 28.68 -8.28 -4.00
N GLY A 348 27.38 -8.37 -4.36
CA GLY A 348 26.52 -7.28 -4.83
C GLY A 348 25.41 -6.86 -3.86
N GLY A 349 25.53 -7.31 -2.60
CA GLY A 349 24.67 -7.01 -1.46
C GLY A 349 23.16 -7.14 -1.68
N LEU A 350 22.38 -6.31 -0.99
CA LEU A 350 20.91 -6.35 -1.01
C LEU A 350 20.33 -5.94 -2.36
N TYR A 351 21.06 -5.09 -3.09
CA TYR A 351 20.67 -4.62 -4.41
C TYR A 351 20.48 -5.78 -5.40
N HIS A 352 21.35 -6.78 -5.35
CA HIS A 352 21.25 -7.98 -6.19
C HIS A 352 19.93 -8.74 -5.98
N HIS A 353 19.44 -8.84 -4.74
CA HIS A 353 18.18 -9.53 -4.44
C HIS A 353 16.96 -8.76 -4.95
N ILE A 354 16.97 -7.43 -4.84
CA ILE A 354 15.93 -6.57 -5.40
C ILE A 354 15.89 -6.75 -6.93
N THR A 355 17.05 -6.75 -7.60
CA THR A 355 17.11 -6.99 -9.04
C THR A 355 16.64 -8.39 -9.46
N GLN A 356 16.82 -9.41 -8.59
CA GLN A 356 16.28 -10.75 -8.84
C GLN A 356 14.75 -10.78 -8.74
N ILE A 357 14.17 -10.08 -7.77
CA ILE A 357 12.71 -9.96 -7.65
C ILE A 357 12.15 -9.21 -8.85
N ASP A 358 12.78 -8.09 -9.26
CA ASP A 358 12.40 -7.33 -10.45
C ASP A 358 12.46 -8.21 -11.71
N SER A 359 13.52 -9.01 -11.88
CA SER A 359 13.66 -9.94 -13.00
C SER A 359 12.59 -11.04 -12.97
N ALA A 360 12.33 -11.65 -11.81
CA ALA A 360 11.30 -12.68 -11.68
C ALA A 360 9.90 -12.11 -11.98
N LEU A 361 9.67 -10.84 -11.62
CA LEU A 361 8.45 -10.14 -11.94
C LEU A 361 8.33 -9.89 -13.45
N ASP A 362 9.40 -9.41 -14.10
CA ASP A 362 9.46 -9.20 -15.56
C ASP A 362 9.20 -10.52 -16.33
N ASP A 363 9.75 -11.64 -15.85
CA ASP A 363 9.50 -12.97 -16.42
C ASP A 363 8.04 -13.41 -16.25
N ALA A 364 7.47 -13.23 -15.05
CA ALA A 364 6.08 -13.56 -14.76
C ALA A 364 5.10 -12.71 -15.58
N ILE A 365 5.39 -11.42 -15.72
CA ILE A 365 4.69 -10.48 -16.60
C ILE A 365 4.73 -10.97 -18.04
N THR A 366 5.91 -11.35 -18.51
CA THR A 366 6.10 -11.82 -19.90
C THR A 366 5.28 -13.09 -20.13
N ALA A 367 5.30 -14.02 -19.17
CA ALA A 367 4.48 -15.23 -19.21
C ALA A 367 2.98 -14.89 -19.29
N LEU A 368 2.48 -13.95 -18.48
CA LEU A 368 1.08 -13.51 -18.52
C LEU A 368 0.69 -12.92 -19.88
N HIS A 369 1.58 -12.17 -20.53
CA HIS A 369 1.33 -11.64 -21.88
C HIS A 369 1.31 -12.71 -22.99
N THR A 370 1.96 -13.85 -22.76
CA THR A 370 2.00 -14.97 -23.72
C THR A 370 0.84 -15.96 -23.57
N LEU A 371 0.00 -15.83 -22.53
CA LEU A 371 -1.17 -16.68 -22.35
C LEU A 371 -2.22 -16.40 -23.45
N PRO A 372 -2.76 -17.44 -24.12
CA PRO A 372 -3.88 -17.27 -25.05
C PRO A 372 -5.10 -16.73 -24.31
N TRP A 373 -5.75 -15.70 -24.88
CA TRP A 373 -6.96 -15.06 -24.30
C TRP A 373 -8.16 -16.00 -24.12
N THR A 374 -8.08 -17.24 -24.60
CA THR A 374 -9.17 -18.23 -24.51
C THR A 374 -9.23 -18.98 -23.18
N ASP A 375 -8.18 -18.94 -22.35
CA ASP A 375 -8.12 -19.78 -21.13
C ASP A 375 -8.41 -19.00 -19.84
N ALA A 376 -8.79 -17.72 -19.95
CA ALA A 376 -9.20 -16.90 -18.79
C ALA A 376 -10.59 -17.27 -18.24
N ILE A 377 -11.32 -18.20 -18.88
CA ILE A 377 -12.62 -18.69 -18.43
C ILE A 377 -12.62 -20.22 -18.48
N ALA A 378 -12.54 -20.82 -17.30
CA ALA A 378 -12.69 -22.25 -16.96
C ALA A 378 -11.50 -23.21 -17.18
N ALA A 379 -10.95 -23.70 -16.07
CA ALA A 379 -10.32 -25.02 -16.00
C ALA A 379 -11.40 -26.10 -15.70
N PRO A 380 -11.18 -27.44 -15.84
CA PRO A 380 -10.16 -28.21 -16.57
C PRO A 380 -10.78 -29.24 -17.55
N THR A 381 -9.96 -30.19 -18.03
CA THR A 381 -10.24 -31.49 -18.69
C THR A 381 -10.41 -31.60 -20.21
N SER A 382 -9.43 -32.28 -20.82
CA SER A 382 -9.48 -33.23 -21.95
C SER A 382 -10.66 -33.12 -22.93
N ILE A 383 -10.40 -32.66 -24.16
CA ILE A 383 -11.37 -32.64 -25.26
C ILE A 383 -11.00 -33.72 -26.29
N THR A 384 -11.81 -34.77 -26.37
CA THR A 384 -11.98 -35.57 -27.58
C THR A 384 -13.01 -34.85 -28.45
N MET A 385 -12.63 -34.45 -29.66
CA MET A 385 -13.51 -33.75 -30.60
C MET A 385 -14.56 -34.68 -31.21
N TYR A 386 -15.83 -34.26 -31.17
CA TYR A 386 -16.78 -34.58 -32.24
C TYR A 386 -17.50 -33.33 -32.73
N SER A 387 -17.49 -33.18 -34.05
CA SER A 387 -18.01 -32.09 -34.86
C SER A 387 -19.53 -32.24 -35.07
N CYS A 388 -20.27 -31.14 -35.14
CA CYS A 388 -21.22 -30.95 -36.24
C CYS A 388 -21.65 -29.48 -36.46
N ARG A 389 -21.68 -29.10 -37.74
CA ARG A 389 -22.14 -27.83 -38.35
C ARG A 389 -23.67 -27.64 -38.10
N THR A 390 -24.28 -26.45 -38.14
CA THR A 390 -24.49 -25.56 -39.31
C THR A 390 -25.30 -24.27 -38.97
N ARG A 391 -24.93 -23.16 -39.63
CA ARG A 391 -25.73 -22.06 -40.26
C ARG A 391 -26.59 -21.05 -39.42
N ARG A 392 -26.29 -19.75 -39.63
CA ARG A 392 -27.17 -18.54 -39.51
C ARG A 392 -28.09 -18.40 -40.76
N PRO A 393 -29.00 -17.39 -40.96
CA PRO A 393 -29.24 -16.06 -40.31
C PRO A 393 -30.77 -15.64 -40.24
N PRO A 394 -31.22 -14.35 -40.29
CA PRO A 394 -30.96 -13.14 -39.48
C PRO A 394 -32.22 -12.36 -38.95
N LEU A 395 -31.98 -11.40 -38.04
CA LEU A 395 -32.60 -10.06 -37.77
C LEU A 395 -34.14 -9.84 -37.79
N ASP A 396 -34.68 -9.21 -36.72
CA ASP A 396 -35.50 -7.97 -36.82
C ASP A 396 -35.62 -7.19 -35.48
N MET A 397 -35.86 -5.88 -35.56
CA MET A 397 -36.09 -4.92 -34.46
C MET A 397 -37.59 -4.62 -34.26
N ASP A 398 -38.05 -4.42 -33.01
CA ASP A 398 -38.78 -3.21 -32.53
C ASP A 398 -39.58 -3.40 -31.21
N ASP A 399 -39.43 -2.38 -30.35
CA ASP A 399 -40.31 -1.74 -29.36
C ASP A 399 -40.87 -2.39 -28.05
N ALA A 400 -40.31 -1.85 -26.95
CA ALA A 400 -40.93 -1.14 -25.82
C ALA A 400 -41.79 -1.86 -24.75
N VAL A 401 -41.38 -1.76 -23.46
CA VAL A 401 -42.06 -1.01 -22.37
C VAL A 401 -41.41 -1.27 -20.98
N ALA A 402 -40.99 -0.16 -20.34
CA ALA A 402 -40.89 0.20 -18.91
C ALA A 402 -40.22 -0.69 -17.81
N THR A 403 -38.99 -0.26 -17.41
CA THR A 403 -38.40 0.00 -16.04
C THR A 403 -38.52 -0.98 -14.85
N PRO A 404 -37.58 -0.98 -13.85
CA PRO A 404 -36.35 -0.20 -13.69
C PRO A 404 -35.05 -1.06 -13.58
N ILE A 405 -33.95 -0.51 -14.10
CA ILE A 405 -32.59 -1.03 -13.87
C ILE A 405 -32.07 -0.43 -12.55
N THR A 406 -32.07 -1.22 -11.49
CA THR A 406 -31.27 -0.97 -10.29
C THR A 406 -29.99 -1.80 -10.35
N THR A 407 -28.96 -1.27 -10.99
CA THR A 407 -27.55 -1.57 -10.69
C THR A 407 -26.68 -0.41 -11.15
N ARG A 408 -26.62 0.66 -10.35
CA ARG A 408 -25.49 1.61 -10.46
C ARG A 408 -24.36 1.06 -9.61
N SER A 409 -23.29 0.71 -10.30
CA SER A 409 -21.96 0.39 -9.80
C SER A 409 -21.55 1.31 -8.64
N CYS A 410 -21.45 0.75 -7.43
CA CYS A 410 -20.94 1.42 -6.24
C CYS A 410 -19.40 1.51 -6.22
N HIS A 411 -18.70 0.83 -7.13
CA HIS A 411 -17.24 0.88 -7.29
C HIS A 411 -16.75 2.29 -7.68
N ASN A 412 -17.55 3.03 -8.46
CA ASN A 412 -17.18 4.39 -8.90
C ASN A 412 -17.25 5.43 -7.77
N ILE A 413 -18.05 5.21 -6.73
CA ILE A 413 -18.22 6.20 -5.67
C ILE A 413 -16.99 6.18 -4.73
N THR A 414 -16.44 5.01 -4.42
CA THR A 414 -15.30 4.89 -3.49
C THR A 414 -13.99 5.41 -4.10
N LEU A 415 -13.70 5.10 -5.37
CA LEU A 415 -12.51 5.61 -6.07
C LEU A 415 -12.63 7.12 -6.34
N GLN A 416 -13.82 7.61 -6.71
CA GLN A 416 -14.07 9.05 -6.85
C GLN A 416 -14.03 9.78 -5.52
N LEU A 417 -14.47 9.17 -4.41
CA LEU A 417 -14.35 9.77 -3.07
C LEU A 417 -12.90 9.79 -2.58
N LEU A 418 -12.07 8.80 -2.92
CA LEU A 418 -10.63 8.82 -2.61
C LEU A 418 -9.88 9.84 -3.48
N LEU A 419 -10.17 9.90 -4.78
CA LEU A 419 -9.63 10.93 -5.67
C LEU A 419 -10.14 12.32 -5.31
N ALA A 420 -11.39 12.47 -4.87
CA ALA A 420 -11.96 13.74 -4.43
C ALA A 420 -11.44 14.17 -3.06
N SER A 421 -11.25 13.24 -2.11
CA SER A 421 -10.63 13.53 -0.81
C SER A 421 -9.14 13.82 -0.96
N HIS A 422 -8.45 13.11 -1.86
CA HIS A 422 -7.10 13.46 -2.30
C HIS A 422 -7.09 14.83 -2.98
N GLN A 423 -8.00 15.13 -3.91
CA GLN A 423 -8.10 16.46 -4.52
C GLN A 423 -8.45 17.57 -3.52
N LEU A 424 -9.29 17.31 -2.53
CA LEU A 424 -9.63 18.24 -1.44
C LEU A 424 -8.43 18.50 -0.53
N PHE A 425 -7.69 17.44 -0.16
CA PHE A 425 -6.41 17.57 0.55
C PHE A 425 -5.38 18.34 -0.29
N MET A 426 -5.28 18.04 -1.58
CA MET A 426 -4.37 18.72 -2.52
C MET A 426 -4.77 20.18 -2.76
N MET A 427 -6.06 20.51 -2.75
CA MET A 427 -6.59 21.87 -2.81
C MET A 427 -6.34 22.64 -1.50
N ALA A 428 -6.44 21.98 -0.35
CA ALA A 428 -6.09 22.56 0.95
C ALA A 428 -4.59 22.85 1.06
N MET A 429 -3.74 21.90 0.65
CA MET A 429 -2.28 22.06 0.56
C MET A 429 -1.90 23.16 -0.43
N ALA A 430 -2.53 23.19 -1.62
CA ALA A 430 -2.29 24.23 -2.63
C ALA A 430 -2.85 25.63 -2.24
N SER A 431 -3.92 25.68 -1.44
CA SER A 431 -4.46 26.93 -0.88
C SER A 431 -3.51 27.51 0.16
N HIS A 432 -2.88 26.66 0.98
CA HIS A 432 -1.78 27.07 1.83
C HIS A 432 -0.61 27.53 0.96
N HIS A 433 -0.11 26.70 0.02
CA HIS A 433 1.03 27.00 -0.87
C HIS A 433 0.87 28.30 -1.70
N ARG A 434 -0.36 28.71 -2.05
CA ARG A 434 -0.62 30.00 -2.72
C ARG A 434 -0.45 31.23 -1.82
N ARG A 435 -0.53 31.10 -0.49
CA ARG A 435 -0.09 32.18 0.43
C ARG A 435 1.43 32.37 0.42
N TRP A 436 2.20 31.34 0.07
CA TRP A 436 3.68 31.36 0.07
C TRP A 436 4.30 32.12 -1.10
N HIS A 437 3.59 32.27 -2.22
CA HIS A 437 4.11 33.00 -3.39
C HIS A 437 3.58 34.43 -3.53
N HIS A 438 2.68 34.88 -2.65
CA HIS A 438 2.10 36.22 -2.72
C HIS A 438 2.51 37.17 -1.58
N THR A 439 3.50 36.81 -0.79
CA THR A 439 4.10 37.73 0.19
C THR A 439 5.59 37.85 -0.05
N ASP A 440 5.96 38.40 -1.21
CA ASP A 440 7.26 39.07 -1.40
C ASP A 440 7.22 39.99 -2.62
N SER A 441 6.95 41.28 -2.37
CA SER A 441 7.58 42.47 -2.96
C SER A 441 6.84 43.73 -2.46
N PRO A 442 7.56 44.85 -2.26
CA PRO A 442 7.49 45.71 -1.07
C PRO A 442 6.19 46.50 -0.86
#